data_AF-A0A935B4K0-F1
#
_entry.id   AF-A0A935B4K0-F1
#
_cell.length_a   1.000
_cell.length_b   1.000
_cell.length_c   1.000
_cell.angle_alpha   90.00
_cell.angle_beta   90.00
_cell.angle_gamma   90.00
#
_symmetry.space_group_name_H-M   'P 1'
#
loop_
_entity.id
_entity.type
_entity.pdbx_description
1 polymer ?
#
loop_
_entity_poly.entity_id
_entity_poly.type
_entity_poly.pdbx_seq_one_letter_code
_entity_poly.pdbx_strand_id
1 'polypeptide(L)'
;MTVTLLIHGVPETPAIWHELAPRLPGDVRALQLPGFGCGLPDGFTATMDEYREWLVAAIESIGEPVNVVGHDWGGILVAGVALDPPANLRSWTTDAIGAVFEKFTWHDLAMIWRTPEAGEAFWTDLLADRAAAAEVLTSFSLTLDHAQQLIEHVDDTMIDAILRLYRSSDGLGSGWLASGRLPKPGLVVVAADDALGDVELTTMMAQRTGAELAVLDHGGHFWPIENPEGGADAIASFHASLA
;
A
#
# COMPACT_ATOMS: atom_id res chain seq x y z
N MET A 1 -16.63 -0.80 18.99
CA MET A 1 -15.21 -0.37 19.16
C MET A 1 -14.63 -0.17 17.78
N THR A 2 -13.72 0.77 17.54
CA THR A 2 -13.13 0.93 16.20
C THR A 2 -11.93 -0.01 16.01
N VAL A 3 -11.90 -0.71 14.88
CA VAL A 3 -10.77 -1.56 14.47
C VAL A 3 -9.92 -0.79 13.45
N THR A 4 -8.60 -0.89 13.55
CA THR A 4 -7.67 -0.36 12.53
C THR A 4 -7.07 -1.52 11.75
N LEU A 5 -7.28 -1.54 10.43
CA LEU A 5 -6.64 -2.50 9.52
C LEU A 5 -5.42 -1.86 8.85
N LEU A 6 -4.30 -2.58 8.81
CA LEU A 6 -3.08 -2.16 8.13
C LEU A 6 -2.83 -3.06 6.91
N ILE A 7 -2.65 -2.47 5.74
CA ILE A 7 -2.54 -3.17 4.45
C ILE A 7 -1.17 -2.87 3.84
N HIS A 8 -0.34 -3.91 3.71
CA HIS A 8 1.00 -3.81 3.10
C HIS A 8 0.93 -3.70 1.56
N GLY A 9 2.06 -3.39 0.93
CA GLY A 9 2.22 -3.31 -0.52
C GLY A 9 3.02 -4.46 -1.12
N VAL A 10 3.84 -4.15 -2.13
CA VAL A 10 4.63 -5.09 -2.93
C VAL A 10 6.13 -4.77 -2.83
N PRO A 11 7.02 -5.78 -2.70
CA PRO A 11 6.80 -7.20 -2.44
C PRO A 11 6.79 -7.48 -0.93
N GLU A 12 5.80 -6.93 -0.23
CA GLU A 12 5.78 -6.92 1.23
C GLU A 12 4.91 -8.02 1.82
N THR A 13 4.95 -8.09 3.15
CA THR A 13 4.03 -8.88 3.98
C THR A 13 3.60 -8.00 5.16
N PRO A 14 2.69 -8.46 6.06
CA PRO A 14 2.33 -7.72 7.27
C PRO A 14 3.52 -7.29 8.14
N ALA A 15 4.70 -7.90 7.96
CA ALA A 15 5.91 -7.58 8.70
C ALA A 15 6.34 -6.11 8.59
N ILE A 16 5.99 -5.41 7.50
CA ILE A 16 6.24 -3.97 7.33
C ILE A 16 5.66 -3.14 8.47
N TRP A 17 4.58 -3.63 9.10
CA TRP A 17 3.87 -2.93 10.17
C TRP A 17 4.34 -3.29 11.58
N HIS A 18 5.32 -4.19 11.75
CA HIS A 18 5.71 -4.70 13.08
C HIS A 18 6.17 -3.61 14.05
N GLU A 19 6.87 -2.58 13.55
CA GLU A 19 7.31 -1.47 14.39
C GLU A 19 6.20 -0.43 14.61
N LEU A 20 5.35 -0.18 13.61
CA LEU A 20 4.31 0.85 13.70
C LEU A 20 3.08 0.37 14.49
N ALA A 21 2.58 -0.84 14.25
CA ALA A 21 1.30 -1.31 14.77
C ALA A 21 1.18 -1.24 16.31
N PRO A 22 2.21 -1.61 17.11
CA PRO A 22 2.14 -1.53 18.57
C PRO A 22 2.02 -0.10 19.13
N ARG A 23 2.30 0.92 18.31
CA ARG A 23 2.24 2.34 18.70
C ARG A 23 0.84 2.94 18.50
N LEU A 24 -0.01 2.27 17.74
CA LEU A 24 -1.39 2.70 17.51
C LEU A 24 -2.31 2.23 18.64
N PRO A 25 -3.26 3.07 19.10
CA PRO A 25 -4.21 2.68 20.13
C PRO A 25 -5.31 1.76 19.60
N GLY A 26 -5.81 0.87 20.46
CA GLY A 26 -7.01 0.07 20.20
C GLY A 26 -6.73 -1.30 19.56
N ASP A 27 -7.69 -1.79 18.78
CA ASP A 27 -7.61 -3.07 18.07
C ASP A 27 -7.01 -2.83 16.68
N VAL A 28 -5.74 -3.22 16.51
CA VAL A 28 -4.94 -2.98 15.31
C VAL A 28 -4.57 -4.33 14.69
N ARG A 29 -4.86 -4.52 13.40
CA ARG A 29 -4.67 -5.79 12.70
C ARG A 29 -3.99 -5.54 11.36
N ALA A 30 -2.80 -6.08 11.18
CA ALA A 30 -2.15 -6.10 9.86
C ALA A 30 -2.68 -7.29 9.06
N LEU A 31 -3.26 -7.03 7.89
CA LEU A 31 -3.78 -8.07 7.01
C LEU A 31 -2.72 -8.50 5.99
N GLN A 32 -2.71 -9.79 5.68
CA GLN A 32 -1.85 -10.38 4.66
C GLN A 32 -2.62 -10.46 3.34
N LEU A 33 -2.10 -9.83 2.29
CA LEU A 33 -2.70 -9.89 0.95
C LEU A 33 -2.61 -11.33 0.41
N PRO A 34 -3.67 -11.86 -0.25
CA PRO A 34 -3.62 -13.12 -0.97
C PRO A 34 -2.41 -13.23 -1.91
N GLY A 35 -1.63 -14.31 -1.80
CA GLY A 35 -0.44 -14.52 -2.62
C GLY A 35 0.86 -13.92 -2.06
N PHE A 36 0.81 -13.14 -0.97
CA PHE A 36 1.98 -12.48 -0.40
C PHE A 36 2.44 -13.19 0.87
N GLY A 37 3.33 -14.19 0.73
CA GLY A 37 3.76 -15.04 1.84
C GLY A 37 2.67 -16.02 2.33
N CYS A 38 1.58 -16.13 1.58
CA CYS A 38 0.48 -17.07 1.79
C CYS A 38 -0.10 -17.49 0.42
N GLY A 39 -0.89 -18.57 0.41
CA GLY A 39 -1.55 -19.02 -0.82
C GLY A 39 -2.65 -18.07 -1.30
N LEU A 40 -3.00 -18.19 -2.57
CA LEU A 40 -4.17 -17.53 -3.16
C LEU A 40 -5.45 -18.34 -2.82
N PRO A 41 -6.58 -17.68 -2.49
CA PRO A 41 -7.88 -18.33 -2.41
C PRO A 41 -8.28 -19.00 -3.73
N ASP A 42 -9.13 -20.03 -3.65
CA ASP A 42 -9.62 -20.73 -4.83
C ASP A 42 -10.31 -19.78 -5.80
N GLY A 43 -9.85 -19.77 -7.05
CA GLY A 43 -10.40 -18.92 -8.12
C GLY A 43 -9.95 -17.47 -8.08
N PHE A 44 -9.10 -17.06 -7.13
CA PHE A 44 -8.55 -15.71 -7.08
C PHE A 44 -7.52 -15.52 -8.20
N THR A 45 -7.74 -14.52 -9.07
CA THR A 45 -6.92 -14.23 -10.25
C THR A 45 -5.87 -13.15 -10.00
N ALA A 46 -5.85 -12.56 -8.81
CA ALA A 46 -4.86 -11.56 -8.39
C ALA A 46 -4.89 -10.28 -9.24
N THR A 47 -6.09 -9.85 -9.62
CA THR A 47 -6.28 -8.55 -10.29
C THR A 47 -6.49 -7.43 -9.28
N MET A 48 -6.18 -6.19 -9.67
CA MET A 48 -6.38 -4.99 -8.87
C MET A 48 -7.82 -4.87 -8.35
N ASP A 49 -8.82 -5.13 -9.20
CA ASP A 49 -10.23 -5.08 -8.81
C ASP A 49 -10.58 -6.19 -7.81
N GLU A 50 -10.09 -7.41 -8.00
CA GLU A 50 -10.30 -8.50 -7.03
C GLU A 50 -9.64 -8.24 -5.67
N TYR A 51 -8.43 -7.65 -5.64
CA TYR A 51 -7.83 -7.24 -4.37
C TYR A 51 -8.61 -6.13 -3.67
N ARG A 52 -9.20 -5.19 -4.43
CA ARG A 52 -10.10 -4.18 -3.87
C ARG A 52 -11.35 -4.83 -3.29
N GLU A 53 -11.98 -5.73 -4.02
CA GLU A 53 -13.17 -6.47 -3.56
C GLU A 53 -12.87 -7.30 -2.32
N TRP A 54 -11.71 -7.97 -2.29
CA TRP A 54 -11.24 -8.70 -1.13
C TRP A 54 -11.08 -7.79 0.10
N LEU A 55 -10.49 -6.60 -0.08
CA LEU A 55 -10.32 -5.63 1.01
C LEU A 55 -11.67 -5.08 1.49
N VAL A 56 -12.61 -4.79 0.58
CA VAL A 56 -13.98 -4.40 0.94
C VAL A 56 -14.64 -5.50 1.78
N ALA A 57 -14.59 -6.75 1.34
CA ALA A 57 -15.16 -7.87 2.08
C ALA A 57 -14.50 -8.05 3.46
N ALA A 58 -13.18 -7.86 3.56
CA ALA A 58 -12.45 -7.89 4.82
C ALA A 58 -12.94 -6.79 5.78
N ILE A 59 -13.14 -5.56 5.29
CA ILE A 59 -13.69 -4.44 6.07
C ILE A 59 -15.10 -4.75 6.54
N GLU A 60 -15.99 -5.19 5.65
CA GLU A 60 -17.39 -5.49 5.96
C GLU A 60 -17.52 -6.61 7.00
N SER A 61 -16.65 -7.63 6.93
CA SER A 61 -16.66 -8.78 7.85
C SER A 61 -16.42 -8.41 9.32
N ILE A 62 -15.82 -7.26 9.59
CA ILE A 62 -15.56 -6.79 10.96
C ILE A 62 -16.86 -6.42 11.68
N GLY A 63 -17.88 -5.92 10.97
CA GLY A 63 -19.17 -5.51 11.53
C GLY A 63 -19.15 -4.25 12.42
N GLU A 64 -17.97 -3.78 12.81
CA GLU A 64 -17.74 -2.55 13.58
C GLU A 64 -17.17 -1.43 12.67
N PRO A 65 -17.13 -0.16 13.11
CA PRO A 65 -16.44 0.90 12.37
C PRO A 65 -14.95 0.59 12.17
N VAL A 66 -14.46 0.73 10.95
CA VAL A 66 -13.07 0.39 10.56
C VAL A 66 -12.31 1.61 10.06
N ASN A 67 -11.13 1.85 10.61
CA ASN A 67 -10.11 2.68 9.97
C ASN A 67 -9.21 1.78 9.13
N VAL A 68 -8.88 2.16 7.90
CA VAL A 68 -7.95 1.39 7.07
C VAL A 68 -6.74 2.24 6.70
N VAL A 69 -5.55 1.72 6.93
CA VAL A 69 -4.27 2.33 6.57
C VAL A 69 -3.60 1.44 5.53
N GLY A 70 -3.20 2.01 4.40
CA GLY A 70 -2.51 1.31 3.33
C GLY A 70 -1.16 1.95 3.00
N HIS A 71 -0.19 1.12 2.69
CA HIS A 71 1.13 1.50 2.16
C HIS A 71 1.33 0.91 0.75
N ASP A 72 1.95 1.67 -0.16
CA ASP A 72 2.27 1.21 -1.53
C ASP A 72 1.01 0.67 -2.24
N TRP A 73 0.98 -0.58 -2.73
CA TRP A 73 -0.21 -1.20 -3.30
C TRP A 73 -1.35 -1.30 -2.31
N GLY A 74 -1.07 -1.55 -1.02
CA GLY A 74 -2.07 -1.44 0.03
C GLY A 74 -2.67 -0.03 0.07
N GLY A 75 -1.85 1.00 -0.12
CA GLY A 75 -2.29 2.39 -0.27
C GLY A 75 -3.15 2.62 -1.51
N ILE A 76 -2.80 2.03 -2.65
CA ILE A 76 -3.56 2.09 -3.90
C ILE A 76 -4.94 1.46 -3.71
N LEU A 77 -4.99 0.27 -3.11
CA LEU A 77 -6.23 -0.45 -2.81
C LEU A 77 -7.11 0.36 -1.86
N VAL A 78 -6.53 0.97 -0.81
CA VAL A 78 -7.26 1.84 0.13
C VAL A 78 -7.82 3.08 -0.56
N ALA A 79 -7.06 3.72 -1.46
CA ALA A 79 -7.56 4.83 -2.27
C ALA A 79 -8.73 4.37 -3.16
N GLY A 80 -8.63 3.18 -3.78
CA GLY A 80 -9.70 2.57 -4.54
C GLY A 80 -10.95 2.28 -3.71
N VAL A 81 -10.80 1.77 -2.49
CA VAL A 81 -11.92 1.58 -1.54
C VAL A 81 -12.57 2.92 -1.19
N ALA A 82 -11.77 3.97 -0.98
CA ALA A 82 -12.28 5.29 -0.62
C ALA A 82 -13.14 5.95 -1.71
N LEU A 83 -13.01 5.54 -2.99
CA LEU A 83 -13.88 6.01 -4.08
C LEU A 83 -15.34 5.58 -3.91
N ASP A 84 -15.57 4.37 -3.39
CA ASP A 84 -16.89 3.81 -3.13
C ASP A 84 -16.80 2.91 -1.88
N PRO A 85 -16.87 3.51 -0.68
CA PRO A 85 -16.50 2.85 0.56
C PRO A 85 -17.66 2.00 1.12
N PRO A 86 -17.36 0.85 1.75
CA PRO A 86 -18.36 0.10 2.49
C PRO A 86 -18.90 0.92 3.67
N ALA A 87 -20.12 0.60 4.11
CA ALA A 87 -20.85 1.40 5.08
C ALA A 87 -20.09 1.61 6.41
N ASN A 88 -19.40 0.56 6.87
CA ASN A 88 -18.65 0.55 8.12
C ASN A 88 -17.22 1.11 8.00
N LEU A 89 -16.80 1.59 6.81
CA LEU A 89 -15.57 2.38 6.73
C LEU A 89 -15.76 3.70 7.48
N ARG A 90 -14.92 3.92 8.50
CA ARG A 90 -14.86 5.13 9.31
C ARG A 90 -13.89 6.15 8.71
N SER A 91 -12.68 5.74 8.39
CA SER A 91 -11.65 6.57 7.74
C SER A 91 -10.70 5.74 6.90
N TRP A 92 -9.94 6.42 6.04
CA TRP A 92 -8.89 5.82 5.22
C TRP A 92 -7.59 6.61 5.35
N THR A 93 -6.46 5.93 5.26
CA THR A 93 -5.13 6.52 5.22
C THR A 93 -4.34 5.87 4.08
N THR A 94 -3.74 6.68 3.21
CA THR A 94 -2.90 6.18 2.10
C THR A 94 -1.72 7.11 1.83
N ASP A 95 -0.63 6.54 1.36
CA ASP A 95 0.51 7.26 0.77
C ASP A 95 0.49 7.26 -0.77
N ALA A 96 -0.34 6.43 -1.38
CA ALA A 96 -0.41 6.22 -2.82
C ALA A 96 -1.65 6.89 -3.46
N ILE A 97 -2.10 8.03 -2.93
CA ILE A 97 -3.30 8.74 -3.45
C ILE A 97 -3.15 9.19 -4.92
N GLY A 98 -1.91 9.29 -5.43
CA GLY A 98 -1.64 9.57 -6.83
C GLY A 98 -2.22 8.53 -7.79
N ALA A 99 -2.48 7.30 -7.33
CA ALA A 99 -3.04 6.22 -8.15
C ALA A 99 -4.48 6.48 -8.64
N VAL A 100 -5.21 7.40 -8.00
CA VAL A 100 -6.56 7.81 -8.43
C VAL A 100 -6.57 9.15 -9.18
N PHE A 101 -5.43 9.58 -9.71
CA PHE A 101 -5.26 10.81 -10.50
C PHE A 101 -5.33 10.53 -12.01
N GLU A 102 -6.00 11.40 -12.79
CA GLU A 102 -6.22 11.17 -14.23
C GLU A 102 -4.96 11.03 -15.10
N LYS A 103 -3.79 11.39 -14.58
CA LYS A 103 -2.49 11.26 -15.28
C LYS A 103 -1.54 10.32 -14.55
N PHE A 104 -2.07 9.37 -13.80
CA PHE A 104 -1.26 8.36 -13.16
C PHE A 104 -0.39 7.63 -14.21
N THR A 105 0.90 7.51 -13.89
CA THR A 105 1.88 6.77 -14.70
C THR A 105 2.74 5.93 -13.78
N TRP A 106 2.94 4.67 -14.16
CA TRP A 106 3.86 3.79 -13.46
C TRP A 106 5.31 4.20 -13.69
N HIS A 107 6.14 4.02 -12.67
CA HIS A 107 7.58 4.12 -12.76
C HIS A 107 8.17 2.96 -13.59
N ASP A 108 9.42 3.11 -14.03
CA ASP A 108 10.08 2.18 -14.97
C ASP A 108 10.08 0.72 -14.50
N LEU A 109 10.35 0.48 -13.21
CA LEU A 109 10.33 -0.88 -12.63
C LEU A 109 8.95 -1.55 -12.76
N ALA A 110 7.87 -0.82 -12.47
CA ALA A 110 6.52 -1.33 -12.63
C ALA A 110 6.19 -1.61 -14.11
N MET A 111 6.71 -0.80 -15.03
CA MET A 111 6.57 -1.05 -16.48
C MET A 111 7.25 -2.34 -16.94
N ILE A 112 8.37 -2.73 -16.32
CA ILE A 112 9.01 -4.03 -16.55
C ILE A 112 8.08 -5.16 -16.11
N TRP A 113 7.54 -5.10 -14.89
CA TRP A 113 6.65 -6.13 -14.35
C TRP A 113 5.33 -6.26 -15.14
N ARG A 114 4.85 -5.16 -15.71
CA ARG A 114 3.68 -5.16 -16.61
C ARG A 114 3.93 -5.84 -17.95
N THR A 115 5.18 -5.99 -18.38
CA THR A 115 5.52 -6.54 -19.69
C THR A 115 5.64 -8.07 -19.62
N PRO A 116 4.85 -8.84 -20.40
CA PRO A 116 5.00 -10.29 -20.48
C PRO A 116 6.42 -10.70 -20.86
N GLU A 117 6.91 -11.81 -20.28
CA GLU A 117 8.26 -12.36 -20.42
C GLU A 117 9.33 -11.51 -19.72
N ALA A 118 9.29 -10.17 -19.85
CA ALA A 118 10.25 -9.29 -19.22
C ALA A 118 10.10 -9.26 -17.68
N GLY A 119 8.87 -9.26 -17.17
CA GLY A 119 8.62 -9.31 -15.73
C GLY A 119 9.09 -10.62 -15.10
N GLU A 120 8.82 -11.76 -15.75
CA GLU A 120 9.27 -13.08 -15.33
C GLU A 120 10.81 -13.19 -15.37
N ALA A 121 11.44 -12.67 -16.43
CA ALA A 121 12.89 -12.64 -16.55
C ALA A 121 13.52 -11.77 -15.45
N PHE A 122 12.95 -10.59 -15.16
CA PHE A 122 13.41 -9.73 -14.09
C PHE A 122 13.45 -10.46 -12.74
N TRP A 123 12.36 -11.14 -12.36
CA TRP A 123 12.31 -11.86 -11.08
C TRP A 123 13.22 -13.08 -11.05
N THR A 124 13.35 -13.79 -12.18
CA THR A 124 14.30 -14.90 -12.33
C THR A 124 15.73 -14.43 -12.10
N ASP A 125 16.12 -13.34 -12.75
CA ASP A 125 17.47 -12.76 -12.64
C ASP A 125 17.72 -12.19 -11.24
N LEU A 126 16.74 -11.47 -10.67
CA LEU A 126 16.84 -10.90 -9.33
C LEU A 126 17.04 -12.00 -8.28
N LEU A 127 16.25 -13.08 -8.33
CA LEU A 127 16.33 -14.14 -7.33
C LEU A 127 17.46 -15.16 -7.56
N ALA A 128 18.17 -15.08 -8.69
CA ALA A 128 19.37 -15.89 -8.94
C ALA A 128 20.48 -15.62 -7.91
N ASP A 129 20.54 -14.40 -7.38
CA ASP A 129 21.39 -14.02 -6.24
C ASP A 129 20.58 -13.15 -5.26
N ARG A 130 19.94 -13.81 -4.30
CA ARG A 130 19.11 -13.14 -3.28
C ARG A 130 19.90 -12.15 -2.41
N ALA A 131 21.19 -12.38 -2.19
CA ALA A 131 22.01 -11.44 -1.42
C ALA A 131 22.24 -10.15 -2.22
N ALA A 132 22.58 -10.29 -3.51
CA ALA A 132 22.69 -9.13 -4.41
C ALA A 132 21.34 -8.43 -4.61
N ALA A 133 20.22 -9.16 -4.66
CA ALA A 133 18.88 -8.57 -4.72
C ALA A 133 18.57 -7.68 -3.52
N ALA A 134 18.91 -8.13 -2.31
CA ALA A 134 18.73 -7.33 -1.10
C ALA A 134 19.58 -6.04 -1.14
N GLU A 135 20.82 -6.12 -1.61
CA GLU A 135 21.68 -4.95 -1.81
C GLU A 135 21.05 -3.94 -2.78
N VAL A 136 20.43 -4.41 -3.88
CA VAL A 136 19.69 -3.53 -4.80
C VAL A 136 18.54 -2.82 -4.10
N LEU A 137 17.77 -3.51 -3.26
CA LEU A 137 16.64 -2.92 -2.54
C LEU A 137 17.06 -1.83 -1.53
N THR A 138 18.32 -1.82 -1.06
CA THR A 138 18.82 -0.73 -0.21
C THR A 138 18.83 0.63 -0.92
N SER A 139 18.78 0.65 -2.26
CA SER A 139 18.63 1.90 -3.03
C SER A 139 17.28 2.59 -2.85
N PHE A 140 16.29 1.90 -2.25
CA PHE A 140 14.98 2.44 -1.86
C PHE A 140 14.91 2.76 -0.35
N SER A 141 16.05 3.13 0.25
CA SER A 141 16.18 3.54 1.66
C SER A 141 15.99 2.43 2.71
N LEU A 142 15.75 1.19 2.29
CA LEU A 142 15.76 0.02 3.18
C LEU A 142 17.15 -0.22 3.77
N THR A 143 17.18 -0.64 5.04
CA THR A 143 18.36 -1.30 5.59
C THR A 143 18.59 -2.65 4.90
N LEU A 144 19.83 -3.10 4.83
CA LEU A 144 20.15 -4.41 4.25
C LEU A 144 19.39 -5.54 4.94
N ASP A 145 19.23 -5.48 6.27
CA ASP A 145 18.51 -6.48 7.04
C ASP A 145 17.02 -6.57 6.62
N HIS A 146 16.34 -5.42 6.46
CA HIS A 146 14.94 -5.41 6.00
C HIS A 146 14.82 -5.82 4.54
N ALA A 147 15.75 -5.40 3.68
CA ALA A 147 15.81 -5.84 2.30
C ALA A 147 15.99 -7.36 2.17
N GLN A 148 16.84 -7.97 3.01
CA GLN A 148 17.03 -9.41 3.07
C GLN A 148 15.76 -10.13 3.50
N GLN A 149 15.07 -9.64 4.53
CA GLN A 149 13.79 -10.20 4.98
C GLN A 149 12.73 -10.14 3.88
N LEU A 150 12.61 -9.00 3.18
CA LEU A 150 11.69 -8.88 2.05
C LEU A 150 12.01 -9.91 0.97
N ILE A 151 13.26 -9.98 0.51
CA ILE A 151 13.67 -10.93 -0.53
C ILE A 151 13.48 -12.38 -0.07
N GLU A 152 13.76 -12.73 1.19
CA GLU A 152 13.59 -14.10 1.70
C GLU A 152 12.16 -14.62 1.52
N HIS A 153 11.16 -13.75 1.69
CA HIS A 153 9.75 -14.11 1.56
C HIS A 153 9.22 -14.14 0.12
N VAL A 154 10.01 -13.71 -0.87
CA VAL A 154 9.60 -13.79 -2.27
C VAL A 154 9.71 -15.24 -2.76
N ASP A 155 8.57 -15.80 -3.16
CA ASP A 155 8.43 -17.11 -3.81
C ASP A 155 7.68 -16.99 -5.15
N ASP A 156 7.58 -18.11 -5.87
CA ASP A 156 6.92 -18.16 -7.19
C ASP A 156 5.44 -17.73 -7.13
N THR A 157 4.76 -17.96 -5.98
CA THR A 157 3.35 -17.57 -5.79
C THR A 157 3.24 -16.05 -5.71
N MET A 158 4.10 -15.42 -4.91
CA MET A 158 4.16 -13.97 -4.78
C MET A 158 4.54 -13.32 -6.10
N ILE A 159 5.52 -13.87 -6.82
CA ILE A 159 5.93 -13.34 -8.14
C ILE A 159 4.76 -13.39 -9.13
N ASP A 160 4.07 -14.53 -9.24
CA ASP A 160 2.90 -14.66 -10.13
C ASP A 160 1.78 -13.69 -9.74
N ALA A 161 1.48 -13.54 -8.44
CA ALA A 161 0.50 -12.59 -7.95
C ALA A 161 0.88 -11.13 -8.26
N ILE A 162 2.14 -10.74 -8.04
CA ILE A 162 2.67 -9.41 -8.36
C ILE A 162 2.49 -9.13 -9.85
N LEU A 163 2.95 -10.03 -10.72
CA LEU A 163 2.89 -9.80 -12.17
C LEU A 163 1.44 -9.65 -12.65
N ARG A 164 0.51 -10.47 -12.16
CA ARG A 164 -0.93 -10.35 -12.49
C ARG A 164 -1.53 -9.04 -11.99
N LEU A 165 -1.20 -8.65 -10.76
CA LEU A 165 -1.66 -7.40 -10.15
C LEU A 165 -1.25 -6.20 -11.00
N TYR A 166 0.04 -6.05 -11.29
CA TYR A 166 0.55 -4.96 -12.11
C TYR A 166 -0.04 -4.97 -13.54
N ARG A 167 -0.18 -6.15 -14.16
CA ARG A 167 -0.76 -6.27 -15.51
C ARG A 167 -2.23 -5.90 -15.58
N SER A 168 -2.96 -5.99 -14.47
CA SER A 168 -4.38 -5.64 -14.38
C SER A 168 -4.66 -4.17 -14.05
N SER A 169 -3.63 -3.34 -13.88
CA SER A 169 -3.75 -2.00 -13.29
C SER A 169 -4.14 -0.88 -14.27
N ASP A 170 -4.65 -1.19 -15.46
CA ASP A 170 -4.97 -0.18 -16.49
C ASP A 170 -6.10 0.77 -16.06
N GLY A 171 -6.88 0.37 -15.05
CA GLY A 171 -7.95 1.19 -14.45
C GLY A 171 -7.46 2.33 -13.55
N LEU A 172 -6.20 2.36 -13.13
CA LEU A 172 -5.67 3.44 -12.29
C LEU A 172 -5.71 4.78 -13.03
N GLY A 173 -6.17 5.82 -12.34
CA GLY A 173 -6.39 7.14 -12.93
C GLY A 173 -7.49 7.21 -14.00
N SER A 174 -8.23 6.13 -14.26
CA SER A 174 -9.29 6.12 -15.26
C SER A 174 -10.59 5.56 -14.67
N GLY A 175 -10.68 4.24 -14.54
CA GLY A 175 -11.78 3.58 -13.83
C GLY A 175 -11.75 3.90 -12.34
N TRP A 176 -10.55 3.97 -11.75
CA TRP A 176 -10.33 4.44 -10.39
C TRP A 176 -9.86 5.89 -10.44
N LEU A 177 -10.81 6.81 -10.40
CA LEU A 177 -10.56 8.24 -10.58
C LEU A 177 -11.27 9.05 -9.50
N ALA A 178 -10.50 9.83 -8.74
CA ALA A 178 -11.05 10.81 -7.82
C ALA A 178 -11.31 12.13 -8.54
N SER A 179 -12.55 12.40 -8.96
CA SER A 179 -12.93 13.65 -9.62
C SER A 179 -13.14 14.83 -8.66
N GLY A 180 -12.99 14.62 -7.35
CA GLY A 180 -13.22 15.63 -6.31
C GLY A 180 -13.07 15.06 -4.91
N ARG A 181 -13.80 15.63 -3.94
CA ARG A 181 -13.75 15.19 -2.54
C ARG A 181 -14.25 13.74 -2.39
N LEU A 182 -13.57 12.97 -1.54
CA LEU A 182 -13.96 11.61 -1.20
C LEU A 182 -14.97 11.58 -0.04
N PRO A 183 -15.85 10.57 0.01
CA PRO A 183 -17.01 10.52 0.91
C PRO A 183 -16.67 10.34 2.39
N LYS A 184 -15.52 9.75 2.72
CA LYS A 184 -15.10 9.47 4.10
C LYS A 184 -13.86 10.29 4.45
N PRO A 185 -13.66 10.65 5.74
CA PRO A 185 -12.44 11.31 6.19
C PRO A 185 -11.21 10.52 5.78
N GLY A 186 -10.23 11.24 5.20
CA GLY A 186 -8.99 10.67 4.70
C GLY A 186 -7.78 11.33 5.31
N LEU A 187 -6.71 10.56 5.46
CA LEU A 187 -5.37 11.04 5.69
C LEU A 187 -4.48 10.63 4.51
N VAL A 188 -3.76 11.58 3.96
CA VAL A 188 -2.69 11.32 3.00
C VAL A 188 -1.36 11.47 3.72
N VAL A 189 -0.53 10.44 3.69
CA VAL A 189 0.82 10.46 4.25
C VAL A 189 1.81 10.70 3.13
N VAL A 190 2.76 11.60 3.37
CA VAL A 190 3.90 11.85 2.48
C VAL A 190 5.16 11.69 3.30
N ALA A 191 6.09 10.85 2.84
CA ALA A 191 7.41 10.77 3.44
C ALA A 191 8.38 11.64 2.61
N ALA A 192 9.08 12.57 3.28
CA ALA A 192 9.87 13.59 2.59
C ALA A 192 11.07 13.02 1.81
N ASP A 193 11.57 11.86 2.21
CA ASP A 193 12.72 11.18 1.59
C ASP A 193 12.29 10.06 0.60
N ASP A 194 11.00 9.97 0.27
CA ASP A 194 10.47 8.97 -0.65
C ASP A 194 10.91 9.23 -2.10
N ALA A 195 11.72 8.31 -2.64
CA ALA A 195 12.24 8.37 -4.01
C ALA A 195 11.26 7.83 -5.07
N LEU A 196 10.19 7.14 -4.66
CA LEU A 196 9.16 6.57 -5.53
C LEU A 196 7.89 7.43 -5.56
N GLY A 197 7.60 8.12 -4.46
CA GLY A 197 6.50 9.07 -4.33
C GLY A 197 6.74 10.41 -5.03
N ASP A 198 5.64 11.09 -5.38
CA ASP A 198 5.66 12.48 -5.85
C ASP A 198 4.98 13.37 -4.81
N VAL A 199 5.79 14.08 -4.01
CA VAL A 199 5.33 14.96 -2.92
C VAL A 199 4.36 16.03 -3.42
N GLU A 200 4.62 16.62 -4.58
CA GLU A 200 3.78 17.69 -5.14
C GLU A 200 2.42 17.13 -5.58
N LEU A 201 2.45 16.02 -6.31
CA LEU A 201 1.23 15.31 -6.73
C LEU A 201 0.41 14.84 -5.53
N THR A 202 1.05 14.20 -4.56
CA THR A 202 0.37 13.67 -3.36
C THR A 202 -0.25 14.79 -2.52
N THR A 203 0.46 15.91 -2.35
CA THR A 203 -0.07 17.11 -1.69
C THR A 203 -1.28 17.69 -2.43
N MET A 204 -1.20 17.82 -3.76
CA MET A 204 -2.32 18.29 -4.58
C MET A 204 -3.53 17.35 -4.48
N MET A 205 -3.29 16.04 -4.51
CA MET A 205 -4.35 15.04 -4.42
C MET A 205 -5.00 14.98 -3.04
N ALA A 206 -4.26 15.21 -1.95
CA ALA A 206 -4.85 15.37 -0.62
C ALA A 206 -5.86 16.53 -0.59
N GLN A 207 -5.49 17.69 -1.16
CA GLN A 207 -6.38 18.85 -1.26
C GLN A 207 -7.62 18.55 -2.12
N ARG A 208 -7.42 17.92 -3.29
CA ARG A 208 -8.50 17.56 -4.22
C ARG A 208 -9.51 16.60 -3.61
N THR A 209 -9.03 15.58 -2.90
CA THR A 209 -9.86 14.59 -2.21
C THR A 209 -10.43 15.11 -0.90
N GLY A 210 -9.95 16.25 -0.41
CA GLY A 210 -10.37 16.86 0.84
C GLY A 210 -9.89 16.09 2.07
N ALA A 211 -8.80 15.33 1.92
CA ALA A 211 -8.11 14.61 2.98
C ALA A 211 -7.19 15.55 3.78
N GLU A 212 -6.92 15.18 5.02
CA GLU A 212 -5.82 15.76 5.80
C GLU A 212 -4.49 15.29 5.20
N LEU A 213 -3.44 16.10 5.34
CA LEU A 213 -2.09 15.78 4.86
C LEU A 213 -1.15 15.71 6.06
N ALA A 214 -0.44 14.59 6.19
CA ALA A 214 0.69 14.46 7.10
C ALA A 214 1.98 14.32 6.29
N VAL A 215 2.95 15.19 6.55
CA VAL A 215 4.30 15.09 5.99
C VAL A 215 5.20 14.54 7.09
N LEU A 216 5.87 13.42 6.81
CA LEU A 216 6.89 12.85 7.67
C LEU A 216 8.23 13.48 7.29
N ASP A 217 8.85 14.18 8.24
CA ASP A 217 10.13 14.89 8.02
C ASP A 217 11.29 13.95 7.63
N HIS A 218 11.14 12.65 7.94
CA HIS A 218 12.07 11.59 7.60
C HIS A 218 11.33 10.31 7.19
N GLY A 219 11.98 9.49 6.38
CA GLY A 219 11.49 8.18 5.94
C GLY A 219 11.37 8.14 4.42
N GLY A 220 11.94 7.10 3.82
CA GLY A 220 11.80 6.80 2.40
C GLY A 220 10.45 6.16 2.07
N HIS A 221 10.40 5.42 0.95
CA HIS A 221 9.20 4.68 0.53
C HIS A 221 8.69 3.80 1.68
N PHE A 222 9.58 3.08 2.36
CA PHE A 222 9.24 2.17 3.47
C PHE A 222 9.13 2.90 4.82
N TRP A 223 8.44 4.04 4.84
CA TRP A 223 8.21 4.83 6.04
C TRP A 223 7.59 4.07 7.23
N PRO A 224 6.79 2.99 7.08
CA PRO A 224 6.31 2.23 8.25
C PRO A 224 7.44 1.56 9.04
N ILE A 225 8.58 1.30 8.39
CA ILE A 225 9.80 0.76 9.00
C ILE A 225 10.78 1.88 9.37
N GLU A 226 10.96 2.85 8.48
CA GLU A 226 12.00 3.88 8.65
C GLU A 226 11.60 4.98 9.63
N ASN A 227 10.31 5.32 9.69
CA ASN A 227 9.76 6.31 10.62
C ASN A 227 8.45 5.82 11.27
N PRO A 228 8.48 4.70 12.02
CA PRO A 228 7.29 4.10 12.62
C PRO A 228 6.65 5.01 13.67
N GLU A 229 7.44 5.81 14.38
CA GLU A 229 6.95 6.76 15.38
C GLU A 229 6.20 7.93 14.72
N GLY A 230 6.81 8.60 13.74
CA GLY A 230 6.15 9.69 13.02
C GLY A 230 4.89 9.23 12.27
N GLY A 231 4.95 8.05 11.64
CA GLY A 231 3.79 7.44 11.00
C GLY A 231 2.66 7.12 11.99
N ALA A 232 2.98 6.49 13.12
CA ALA A 232 2.00 6.18 14.16
C ALA A 232 1.37 7.44 14.75
N ASP A 233 2.17 8.47 15.05
CA ASP A 233 1.70 9.73 15.63
C ASP A 233 0.76 10.47 14.69
N ALA A 234 1.08 10.51 13.39
CA ALA A 234 0.21 11.11 12.38
C ALA A 234 -1.14 10.38 12.30
N ILE A 235 -1.11 9.04 12.21
CA ILE A 235 -2.32 8.21 12.12
C ILE A 235 -3.16 8.32 13.41
N ALA A 236 -2.53 8.25 14.58
CA ALA A 236 -3.22 8.34 15.86
C ALA A 236 -3.85 9.72 16.08
N SER A 237 -3.13 10.79 15.73
CA SER A 237 -3.64 12.16 15.81
C SER A 237 -4.85 12.38 14.90
N PHE A 238 -4.78 11.86 13.67
CA PHE A 238 -5.91 11.87 12.75
C PHE A 238 -7.09 11.08 13.30
N HIS A 239 -6.89 9.83 13.75
CA HIS A 239 -7.98 9.04 14.33
C HIS A 239 -8.64 9.70 15.54
N ALA A 240 -7.87 10.43 16.35
CA ALA A 240 -8.36 11.20 17.48
C ALA A 240 -9.16 12.45 17.06
N SER A 241 -8.87 13.06 15.91
CA SER A 241 -9.63 14.20 15.38
C SER A 241 -11.04 13.81 14.90
N LEU A 242 -11.25 12.53 14.59
CA LEU A 242 -12.52 11.95 14.16
C LEU A 242 -13.44 11.52 15.30
N ALA A 243 -13.07 11.80 16.57
CA ALA A 243 -13.80 11.38 17.77
C ALA A 243 -14.87 12.39 18.20
#